data_AF-A0A1G6Q968-F1
#
_entry.id   AF-A0A1G6Q968-F1
#
_cell.length_a   1.000
_cell.length_b   1.000
_cell.length_c   1.000
_cell.angle_alpha   90.00
_cell.angle_beta   90.00
_cell.angle_gamma   90.00
#
_symmetry.space_group_name_H-M   'P 1'
#
loop_
_entity.id
_entity.type
_entity.pdbx_description
1 polymer ?
#
loop_
_entity_poly.entity_id
_entity_poly.type
_entity_poly.pdbx_seq_one_letter_code
_entity_poly.pdbx_strand_id
1 'polypeptide(L)'
;MRAYRSLAAIVVASLAMGVSLQACADSKPERSAPKMTAAPAKSNGSGVSVQYRVDGTPQAGSAVSVVLSFDGITDPAGASVRLTAEGGLSLVGAGGTQALPAGQATTLTVQVVPGAEGVGYLHVFTTQRGATSATSVPVQVGKAASAMPASDTLKQTPDGDKIRSMPVK
;
A
#
# COMPACT_ATOMS: atom_id res chain seq x y z
N MET A 1 -24.56 -70.57 41.42
CA MET A 1 -25.52 -69.61 40.80
C MET A 1 -25.58 -69.92 39.30
N ARG A 2 -26.78 -69.93 38.71
CA ARG A 2 -27.09 -70.46 37.37
C ARG A 2 -26.67 -69.49 36.24
N ALA A 3 -26.37 -70.09 35.08
CA ALA A 3 -26.01 -69.46 33.81
C ALA A 3 -27.23 -69.08 32.94
N TYR A 4 -27.10 -68.03 32.12
CA TYR A 4 -27.80 -67.73 30.85
C TYR A 4 -26.87 -66.75 30.08
N ARG A 5 -26.26 -67.00 28.90
CA ARG A 5 -26.67 -67.32 27.51
C ARG A 5 -27.42 -66.21 26.72
N SER A 6 -26.73 -65.76 25.65
CA SER A 6 -27.21 -65.18 24.36
C SER A 6 -27.75 -63.73 24.41
N LEU A 7 -27.69 -62.87 23.38
CA LEU A 7 -27.75 -63.02 21.92
C LEU A 7 -27.17 -61.78 21.20
N ALA A 8 -26.70 -61.98 19.97
CA ALA A 8 -26.22 -60.95 19.04
C ALA A 8 -27.35 -60.07 18.46
N ALA A 9 -27.01 -58.84 18.06
CA ALA A 9 -27.75 -58.10 17.02
C ALA A 9 -26.81 -57.19 16.23
N ILE A 10 -26.63 -57.56 14.95
CA ILE A 10 -25.96 -56.82 13.88
C ILE A 10 -26.97 -55.79 13.34
N VAL A 11 -26.53 -54.55 13.09
CA VAL A 11 -27.26 -53.56 12.28
C VAL A 11 -26.32 -52.94 11.25
N VAL A 12 -26.90 -52.72 10.08
CA VAL A 12 -26.30 -52.67 8.75
C VAL A 12 -25.94 -51.24 8.31
N ALA A 13 -24.94 -51.22 7.42
CA ALA A 13 -24.45 -50.21 6.49
C ALA A 13 -25.36 -49.05 6.05
N SER A 14 -24.70 -47.91 5.78
CA SER A 14 -25.13 -46.94 4.77
C SER A 14 -23.95 -46.51 3.88
N LEU A 15 -24.15 -46.73 2.58
CA LEU A 15 -23.32 -46.24 1.47
C LEU A 15 -23.43 -44.72 1.35
N ALA A 16 -22.31 -44.05 1.07
CA ALA A 16 -22.33 -42.77 0.37
C ALA A 16 -21.23 -42.76 -0.71
N MET A 17 -21.66 -42.80 -1.97
CA MET A 17 -20.84 -42.53 -3.13
C MET A 17 -20.50 -41.02 -3.14
N GLY A 18 -19.22 -40.68 -2.97
CA GLY A 18 -18.71 -39.32 -3.12
C GLY A 18 -17.90 -39.20 -4.40
N VAL A 19 -18.47 -38.54 -5.40
CA VAL A 19 -17.87 -38.27 -6.71
C VAL A 19 -16.75 -37.24 -6.53
N SER A 20 -15.49 -37.62 -6.79
CA SER A 20 -14.36 -36.67 -6.82
C SER A 20 -14.37 -35.86 -8.12
N LEU A 21 -15.22 -34.85 -8.20
CA LEU A 21 -15.06 -33.74 -9.13
C LEU A 21 -14.05 -32.76 -8.53
N GLN A 22 -12.75 -33.02 -8.71
CA GLN A 22 -11.73 -31.99 -8.46
C GLN A 22 -11.63 -31.11 -9.71
N ALA A 23 -12.22 -29.93 -9.55
CA ALA A 23 -12.26 -28.83 -10.47
C ALA A 23 -10.88 -28.46 -11.03
N CYS A 24 -10.88 -28.04 -12.30
CA CYS A 24 -9.77 -27.35 -12.93
C CYS A 24 -9.29 -26.21 -12.02
N ALA A 25 -8.09 -26.36 -11.47
CA ALA A 25 -7.33 -25.24 -10.95
C ALA A 25 -6.97 -24.36 -12.16
N ASP A 26 -7.85 -23.41 -12.48
CA ASP A 26 -7.50 -22.23 -13.25
C ASP A 26 -6.57 -21.42 -12.33
N SER A 27 -5.28 -21.72 -12.43
CA SER A 27 -4.22 -20.93 -11.81
C SER A 27 -4.22 -19.56 -12.49
N LYS A 28 -5.14 -18.70 -12.08
CA LYS A 28 -5.14 -17.29 -12.43
C LYS A 28 -3.76 -16.77 -12.04
N PRO A 29 -2.97 -16.19 -12.96
CA PRO A 29 -1.66 -15.67 -12.62
C PRO A 29 -1.87 -14.62 -11.54
N GLU A 30 -1.25 -14.81 -10.37
CA GLU A 30 -1.06 -13.75 -9.39
C GLU A 30 -0.40 -12.61 -10.14
N ARG A 31 -1.23 -11.63 -10.52
CA ARG A 31 -0.76 -10.38 -11.10
C ARG A 31 0.02 -9.73 -9.97
N SER A 32 1.34 -9.87 -9.99
CA SER A 32 2.25 -9.31 -8.99
C SER A 32 1.79 -7.92 -8.62
N ALA A 33 1.42 -7.72 -7.35
CA ALA A 33 0.94 -6.44 -6.89
C ALA A 33 2.00 -5.38 -7.24
N PRO A 34 1.60 -4.19 -7.71
CA PRO A 34 2.56 -3.18 -8.09
C PRO A 34 3.48 -2.86 -6.88
N LYS A 35 4.74 -2.55 -7.18
CA LYS A 35 5.77 -2.30 -6.17
C LYS A 35 5.39 -1.05 -5.35
N MET A 36 5.62 -1.11 -4.03
CA MET A 36 5.47 0.08 -3.19
C MET A 36 6.65 1.05 -3.37
N THR A 37 6.35 2.35 -3.33
CA THR A 37 7.32 3.43 -3.31
C THR A 37 7.65 3.81 -1.87
N ALA A 38 8.93 3.77 -1.51
CA ALA A 38 9.38 4.26 -0.22
C ALA A 38 9.32 5.79 -0.19
N ALA A 39 8.68 6.35 0.84
CA ALA A 39 8.67 7.78 1.05
C ALA A 39 10.02 8.25 1.63
N PRO A 40 10.51 9.43 1.26
CA PRO A 40 11.67 10.03 1.90
C PRO A 40 11.42 10.21 3.40
N ALA A 41 12.37 9.77 4.22
CA ALA A 41 12.33 9.92 5.67
C ALA A 41 13.44 10.87 6.14
N LYS A 42 13.12 11.71 7.14
CA LYS A 42 14.11 12.57 7.81
C LYS A 42 14.78 11.78 8.92
N SER A 43 16.08 11.97 9.12
CA SER A 43 16.86 11.30 10.17
C SER A 43 16.39 11.62 11.59
N ASN A 44 15.79 12.80 11.80
CA ASN A 44 15.22 13.25 13.07
C ASN A 44 13.67 13.26 13.08
N GLY A 45 13.04 12.46 12.23
CA GLY A 45 11.58 12.32 12.17
C GLY A 45 11.01 11.40 13.26
N SER A 46 9.74 11.05 13.11
CA SER A 46 9.01 10.09 13.96
C SER A 46 9.65 8.69 14.05
N GLY A 47 10.55 8.34 13.13
CA GLY A 47 11.13 7.00 13.00
C GLY A 47 10.18 5.98 12.35
N VAL A 48 8.96 6.39 11.98
CA VAL A 48 8.00 5.56 11.25
C VAL A 48 8.33 5.62 9.76
N SER A 49 8.64 4.46 9.18
CA SER A 49 8.87 4.30 7.75
C SER A 49 7.53 4.24 7.02
N VAL A 50 7.37 5.04 5.97
CA VAL A 50 6.15 5.08 5.15
C VAL A 50 6.47 4.60 3.75
N GLN A 51 5.68 3.64 3.26
CA GLN A 51 5.68 3.24 1.86
C GLN A 51 4.27 3.42 1.32
N TYR A 52 4.15 3.73 0.04
CA TYR A 52 2.85 3.95 -0.59
C TYR A 52 2.76 3.35 -1.98
N ARG A 53 1.53 3.14 -2.43
CA ARG A 53 1.21 2.73 -3.79
C ARG A 53 -0.15 3.29 -4.16
N VAL A 54 -0.29 3.77 -5.39
CA VAL A 54 -1.58 4.17 -5.95
C VAL A 54 -2.04 3.02 -6.84
N ASP A 55 -3.16 2.39 -6.48
CA ASP A 55 -3.72 1.24 -7.17
C ASP A 55 -4.74 1.68 -8.22
N GLY A 56 -4.42 1.43 -9.48
CA GLY A 56 -5.21 1.85 -10.65
C GLY A 56 -4.70 3.13 -11.29
N THR A 57 -5.43 3.62 -12.30
CA THR A 57 -5.13 4.88 -12.98
C THR A 57 -6.07 5.96 -12.42
N PRO A 58 -5.56 6.99 -11.73
CA PRO A 58 -6.39 8.08 -11.22
C PRO A 58 -7.15 8.80 -12.35
N GLN A 59 -8.44 9.04 -12.13
CA GLN A 59 -9.31 9.78 -13.03
C GLN A 59 -10.08 10.83 -12.24
N ALA A 60 -10.29 12.02 -12.80
CA ALA A 60 -11.08 13.05 -12.17
C ALA A 60 -12.52 12.55 -11.89
N GLY A 61 -13.02 12.83 -10.69
CA GLY A 61 -14.34 12.41 -10.21
C GLY A 61 -14.45 10.92 -9.83
N SER A 62 -13.40 10.12 -10.03
CA SER A 62 -13.42 8.68 -9.73
C SER A 62 -12.54 8.35 -8.52
N ALA A 63 -13.03 7.47 -7.65
CA ALA A 63 -12.26 7.02 -6.50
C ALA A 63 -11.08 6.14 -6.94
N VAL A 64 -9.91 6.41 -6.37
CA VAL A 64 -8.70 5.61 -6.52
C VAL A 64 -8.19 5.18 -5.14
N SER A 65 -7.65 3.97 -5.06
CA SER A 65 -7.11 3.43 -3.80
C SER A 65 -5.63 3.79 -3.66
N VAL A 66 -5.27 4.33 -2.49
CA VAL A 66 -3.88 4.53 -2.09
C VAL A 66 -3.59 3.58 -0.93
N VAL A 67 -2.69 2.64 -1.15
CA VAL A 67 -2.23 1.70 -0.13
C VAL A 67 -1.01 2.28 0.55
N LEU A 68 -1.07 2.42 1.87
CA LEU A 68 -0.01 2.91 2.73
C LEU A 68 0.48 1.78 3.63
N SER A 69 1.79 1.64 3.78
CA SER A 69 2.42 0.72 4.74
C SER A 69 3.27 1.52 5.71
N PHE A 70 3.12 1.21 6.98
CA PHE A 70 3.82 1.83 8.10
C PHE A 70 4.64 0.76 8.81
N ASP A 71 5.90 1.05 9.06
CA ASP A 71 6.83 0.18 9.78
C ASP A 71 7.74 1.01 10.70
N GLY A 72 8.55 0.38 11.55
CA GLY A 72 9.45 1.05 12.49
C GLY A 72 8.74 1.62 13.72
N ILE A 73 7.54 1.12 14.04
CA ILE A 73 6.83 1.50 15.26
C ILE A 73 7.46 0.79 16.45
N THR A 74 8.35 1.50 17.16
CA THR A 74 9.15 0.96 18.27
C THR A 74 8.76 1.51 19.63
N ASP A 75 7.90 2.53 19.68
CA ASP A 75 7.32 3.00 20.94
C ASP A 75 6.30 1.96 21.45
N PRO A 76 6.41 1.47 22.70
CA PRO A 76 5.42 0.56 23.28
C PRO A 76 3.99 1.14 23.31
N ALA A 77 3.83 2.47 23.34
CA ALA A 77 2.53 3.13 23.25
C ALA A 77 1.97 3.14 21.81
N GLY A 78 2.74 2.68 20.83
CA GLY A 78 2.44 2.75 19.41
C GLY A 78 2.76 4.12 18.80
N ALA A 79 2.34 4.30 17.56
CA ALA A 79 2.40 5.56 16.84
C ALA A 79 0.98 5.98 16.42
N SER A 80 0.87 7.13 15.79
CA SER A 80 -0.36 7.56 15.15
C SER A 80 -0.10 8.07 13.75
N VAL A 81 -1.12 7.96 12.89
CA VAL A 81 -1.14 8.55 11.56
C VAL A 81 -2.36 9.44 11.41
N ARG A 82 -2.17 10.62 10.82
CA ARG A 82 -3.25 11.50 10.37
C ARG A 82 -3.12 11.75 8.89
N LEU A 83 -4.24 11.68 8.18
CA LEU A 83 -4.31 11.84 6.74
C LEU A 83 -5.06 13.12 6.37
N THR A 84 -4.53 13.88 5.42
CA THR A 84 -5.23 15.02 4.81
C THR A 84 -5.00 15.06 3.30
N ALA A 85 -5.94 15.64 2.57
CA ALA A 85 -5.86 15.77 1.12
C ALA A 85 -5.78 17.24 0.71
N GLU A 86 -5.00 17.53 -0.34
CA GLU A 86 -4.77 18.86 -0.89
C GLU A 86 -4.76 18.80 -2.43
N GLY A 87 -4.85 19.95 -3.10
CA GLY A 87 -4.73 20.06 -4.57
C GLY A 87 -5.94 19.52 -5.31
N GLY A 88 -7.15 19.70 -4.78
CA GLY A 88 -8.39 19.17 -5.37
C GLY A 88 -8.60 17.67 -5.12
N LEU A 89 -7.74 17.03 -4.32
CA LEU A 89 -7.96 15.67 -3.85
C LEU A 89 -8.90 15.66 -2.63
N SER A 90 -9.84 14.72 -2.58
CA SER A 90 -10.74 14.51 -1.44
C SER A 90 -10.55 13.11 -0.84
N LEU A 91 -10.56 13.01 0.48
CA LEU A 91 -10.51 11.75 1.22
C LEU A 91 -11.91 11.15 1.36
N VAL A 92 -12.04 9.85 1.12
CA VAL A 92 -13.28 9.08 1.33
C VAL A 92 -13.13 8.21 2.56
N GLY A 93 -13.91 8.48 3.60
CA GLY A 93 -14.03 7.63 4.80
C GLY A 93 -12.84 7.63 5.77
N ALA A 94 -11.65 8.10 5.38
CA ALA A 94 -10.43 8.08 6.21
C ALA A 94 -10.10 9.45 6.85
N GLY A 95 -11.09 10.09 7.47
CA GLY A 95 -10.88 11.31 8.23
C GLY A 95 -10.38 11.04 9.65
N GLY A 96 -9.36 11.78 10.11
CA GLY A 96 -8.91 11.78 11.51
C GLY A 96 -7.56 11.09 11.76
N THR A 97 -7.27 10.86 13.03
CA THR A 97 -6.04 10.23 13.50
C THR A 97 -6.30 8.75 13.79
N GLN A 98 -5.50 7.85 13.23
CA GLN A 98 -5.55 6.41 13.44
C GLN A 98 -4.33 5.93 14.23
N ALA A 99 -4.52 4.96 15.10
CA ALA A 99 -3.44 4.36 15.87
C ALA A 99 -2.67 3.34 15.01
N LEU A 100 -1.36 3.28 15.20
CA LEU A 100 -0.47 2.29 14.63
C LEU A 100 0.11 1.45 15.78
N PRO A 101 -0.20 0.15 15.87
CA PRO A 101 0.31 -0.71 16.94
C PRO A 101 1.83 -0.86 16.88
N ALA A 102 2.42 -1.06 18.06
CA ALA A 102 3.86 -1.28 18.21
C ALA A 102 4.30 -2.65 17.70
N GLY A 103 5.53 -2.72 17.18
CA GLY A 103 6.21 -3.98 16.88
C GLY A 103 5.71 -4.73 15.64
N GLN A 104 4.78 -4.16 14.87
CA GLN A 104 4.27 -4.79 13.64
C GLN A 104 4.06 -3.74 12.55
N ALA A 105 4.27 -4.15 11.30
CA ALA A 105 3.93 -3.33 10.15
C ALA A 105 2.40 -3.22 10.03
N THR A 106 1.90 -2.02 9.74
CA THR A 106 0.47 -1.75 9.55
C THR A 106 0.22 -1.29 8.13
N THR A 107 -0.79 -1.86 7.46
CA THR A 107 -1.22 -1.44 6.13
C THR A 107 -2.59 -0.79 6.19
N LEU A 108 -2.73 0.37 5.55
CA LEU A 108 -3.99 1.10 5.42
C LEU A 108 -4.30 1.32 3.94
N THR A 109 -5.53 1.02 3.52
CA THR A 109 -6.02 1.36 2.18
C THR A 109 -6.96 2.54 2.30
N VAL A 110 -6.63 3.61 1.59
CA VAL A 110 -7.32 4.90 1.66
C VAL A 110 -7.93 5.18 0.29
N GLN A 111 -9.22 5.47 0.26
CA GLN A 111 -9.86 5.91 -0.98
C GLN A 111 -9.79 7.42 -1.08
N VAL A 112 -9.37 7.91 -2.25
CA VAL A 112 -9.30 9.34 -2.57
C VAL A 112 -9.96 9.61 -3.90
N VAL A 113 -10.58 10.78 -4.05
CA VAL A 113 -11.24 11.22 -5.28
C VAL A 113 -10.56 12.51 -5.76
N PRO A 114 -9.84 12.49 -6.90
CA PRO A 114 -9.35 13.71 -7.52
C PRO A 114 -10.49 14.51 -8.13
N GLY A 115 -10.55 15.82 -7.90
CA GLY A 115 -11.61 16.68 -8.43
C GLY A 115 -11.41 17.13 -9.89
N ALA A 116 -10.17 17.16 -10.37
CA ALA A 116 -9.80 17.64 -11.70
C ALA A 116 -8.52 16.96 -12.22
N GLU A 117 -8.14 17.26 -13.46
CA GLU A 117 -6.81 16.89 -13.99
C GLU A 117 -5.68 17.62 -13.25
N GLY A 118 -4.51 16.99 -13.12
CA GLY A 118 -3.35 17.53 -12.43
C GLY A 118 -2.85 16.66 -11.26
N VAL A 119 -2.03 17.25 -10.39
CA VAL A 119 -1.49 16.57 -9.20
C VAL A 119 -2.31 16.97 -7.98
N GLY A 120 -2.92 15.99 -7.31
CA GLY A 120 -3.38 16.12 -5.93
C GLY A 120 -2.38 15.49 -4.96
N TYR A 121 -2.42 15.88 -3.69
CA TYR A 121 -1.52 15.32 -2.67
C TYR A 121 -2.30 14.72 -1.50
N LEU A 122 -1.96 13.48 -1.15
CA LEU A 122 -2.32 12.88 0.12
C LEU A 122 -1.17 13.09 1.10
N HIS A 123 -1.39 13.90 2.12
CA HIS A 123 -0.43 14.11 3.20
C HIS A 123 -0.62 13.08 4.30
N VAL A 124 0.48 12.47 4.68
CA VAL A 124 0.58 11.43 5.71
C VAL A 124 1.44 11.99 6.83
N PHE A 125 0.82 12.27 7.97
CA PHE A 125 1.51 12.74 9.17
C PHE A 125 1.64 11.59 10.15
N THR A 126 2.85 11.17 10.48
CA THR A 126 3.09 10.11 11.47
C THR A 126 3.71 10.70 12.73
N THR A 127 3.19 10.34 13.90
CA THR A 127 3.68 10.82 15.18
C THR A 127 4.04 9.64 16.08
N GLN A 128 5.23 9.66 16.66
CA GLN A 128 5.72 8.66 17.61
C GLN A 128 6.67 9.34 18.60
N ARG A 129 6.60 9.01 19.90
CA ARG A 129 7.43 9.64 20.96
C ARG A 129 7.44 11.19 20.91
N GLY A 130 6.32 11.79 20.53
CA GLY A 130 6.18 13.24 20.36
C GLY A 130 6.82 13.84 19.09
N ALA A 131 7.59 13.07 18.31
CA ALA A 131 8.16 13.51 17.05
C ALA A 131 7.19 13.24 15.89
N THR A 132 7.04 14.21 14.98
CA THR A 132 6.13 14.10 13.83
C THR A 132 6.87 14.19 12.50
N SER A 133 6.59 13.27 11.58
CA SER A 133 7.02 13.31 10.18
C SER A 133 5.85 13.65 9.28
N ALA A 134 6.13 14.31 8.15
CA ALA A 134 5.14 14.57 7.10
C ALA A 134 5.66 14.03 5.76
N THR A 135 4.83 13.28 5.08
CA THR A 135 5.09 12.68 3.76
C THR A 135 3.96 13.08 2.83
N SER A 136 4.30 13.49 1.60
CA SER A 136 3.30 13.78 0.56
C SER A 136 3.32 12.68 -0.50
N VAL A 137 2.16 12.10 -0.75
CA VAL A 137 1.94 11.10 -1.79
C VAL A 137 1.23 11.77 -2.97
N PRO A 138 1.87 11.89 -4.14
CA PRO A 138 1.24 12.48 -5.30
C PRO A 138 0.22 11.52 -5.93
N VAL A 139 -0.96 12.05 -6.26
CA VAL A 139 -2.00 11.37 -7.04
C VAL A 139 -2.18 12.16 -8.34
N GLN A 140 -1.59 11.65 -9.41
CA GLN A 140 -1.59 12.32 -10.72
C GLN A 140 -2.76 11.83 -11.57
N VAL A 141 -3.60 12.77 -12.00
CA VAL A 141 -4.61 12.55 -13.05
C VAL A 141 -4.10 13.12 -14.37
N GLY A 142 -4.23 12.34 -15.44
CA GLY A 142 -3.77 12.72 -16.77
C GLY A 142 -2.26 12.51 -16.96
N LYS A 143 -1.67 13.22 -17.93
CA LYS A 143 -0.26 13.03 -18.27
C LYS A 143 0.63 13.50 -17.11
N ALA A 144 1.49 12.62 -16.61
CA ALA A 144 2.54 13.02 -15.68
C ALA A 144 3.43 14.09 -16.35
N ALA A 145 3.78 15.14 -15.62
CA ALA A 145 4.82 16.06 -16.09
C ALA A 145 6.08 15.24 -16.41
N SER A 146 6.64 15.43 -17.61
CA SER A 146 7.83 14.70 -18.03
C SER A 146 8.91 14.87 -16.95
N ALA A 147 9.33 13.75 -16.34
CA ALA A 147 10.49 13.76 -15.46
C ALA A 147 11.65 14.34 -16.27
N MET A 148 12.34 15.35 -15.73
CA MET A 148 13.52 15.90 -16.39
C MET A 148 14.47 14.73 -16.70
N PRO A 149 15.02 14.65 -17.92
CA PRO A 149 16.01 13.63 -18.23
C PRO A 149 17.14 13.76 -17.20
N ALA A 150 17.54 12.63 -16.61
CA ALA A 150 18.73 12.59 -15.77
C ALA A 150 19.87 13.23 -16.57
N SER A 151 20.45 14.30 -16.04
CA SER A 151 21.52 15.06 -16.66
C SER A 151 22.81 14.23 -16.66
N ASP A 152 22.86 13.21 -17.50
CA ASP A 152 24.06 12.42 -17.79
C ASP A 152 24.37 12.31 -19.30
N THR A 153 23.53 12.91 -20.15
CA THR A 153 23.94 13.18 -21.53
C THR A 153 24.78 14.45 -21.56
N LEU A 154 26.09 14.28 -21.34
CA LEU A 154 27.12 15.22 -21.77
C LEU A 154 26.78 15.71 -23.18
N LYS A 155 26.43 16.99 -23.34
CA LYS A 155 26.36 17.57 -24.68
C LYS A 155 27.79 17.88 -25.12
N GLN A 156 28.21 17.23 -26.20
CA GLN A 156 29.48 17.46 -26.87
C GLN A 156 29.30 18.66 -27.80
N THR A 157 30.19 19.65 -27.73
CA THR A 157 30.25 20.71 -28.75
C THR A 157 30.71 20.11 -30.08
N PRO A 158 30.45 20.76 -31.23
CA PRO A 158 31.00 20.31 -32.52
C PRO A 158 32.53 20.14 -32.51
N ASP A 159 33.23 20.83 -31.62
CA ASP A 159 34.68 20.75 -31.40
C ASP A 159 35.12 19.68 -30.39
N GLY A 160 34.19 18.91 -29.82
CA GLY A 160 34.51 17.76 -28.95
C GLY A 160 34.56 18.05 -27.45
N ASP A 161 34.28 19.27 -27.02
CA ASP A 161 34.31 19.63 -25.60
C ASP A 161 33.09 19.10 -24.84
N LYS A 162 33.36 18.53 -23.66
CA LYS A 162 32.36 17.95 -22.75
C LYS A 162 31.83 19.03 -21.79
N ILE A 163 30.64 19.56 -22.06
CA ILE A 163 30.00 20.50 -21.14
C ILE A 163 29.27 19.72 -20.03
N ARG A 164 29.72 19.86 -18.78
CA ARG A 164 28.94 19.48 -17.59
C ARG A 164 28.06 20.66 -17.19
N SER A 165 26.76 20.58 -17.50
CA SER A 165 25.81 21.57 -16.99
C SER A 165 25.55 21.34 -15.50
N MET A 166 26.08 22.23 -14.66
CA MET A 166 25.70 22.32 -13.24
C MET A 166 24.53 23.30 -13.09
N PRO A 167 23.42 22.91 -12.43
CA PRO A 167 22.36 23.85 -12.09
C PRO A 167 22.82 24.82 -11.00
N VAL A 168 22.44 26.10 -11.12
CA VAL A 168 22.65 27.13 -10.09
C VAL A 168 21.56 26.97 -9.03
N LYS A 169 21.96 27.02 -7.75
CA LYS A 169 21.08 26.89 -6.59
C LYS A 169 20.20 28.12 -6.41
#